data_AF-A0A0D6AWM6-F1
#
_entry.id   AF-A0A0D6AWM6-F1
#
_cell.length_a   1.000
_cell.length_b   1.000
_cell.length_c   1.000
_cell.angle_alpha   90.00
_cell.angle_beta   90.00
_cell.angle_gamma   90.00
#
_symmetry.space_group_name_H-M   'P 1'
#
loop_
_entity.id
_entity.type
_entity.pdbx_description
1 polymer ?
#
loop_
_entity_poly.entity_id
_entity_poly.type
_entity_poly.pdbx_seq_one_letter_code
_entity_poly.pdbx_strand_id
1 'polypeptide(L)'
;MKIFSYLFIVFIAVLFIFLSPNNALAGNITTITVDVEKTKAGEQNWDVKGGAPDIALCISHSLVGTLCLPEGDDIDLLRLAECKDSYHCRFSVETPDRNFKLSVIDVDFLLNDLIGTGHCGRRQTCTVGQAIVKVD
;
A
#
# COMPACT_ATOMS: atom_id res chain seq x y z
N MET A 1 -15.62 -47.10 27.57
CA MET A 1 -16.41 -46.08 26.83
C MET A 1 -15.80 -44.67 26.79
N LYS A 2 -14.80 -44.31 27.62
CA LYS A 2 -14.19 -42.96 27.60
C LYS A 2 -13.11 -42.76 26.51
N ILE A 3 -12.36 -43.80 26.16
CA ILE A 3 -11.27 -43.75 25.17
C ILE A 3 -11.76 -43.38 23.76
N PHE A 4 -12.91 -43.92 23.34
CA PHE A 4 -13.54 -43.56 22.05
C PHE A 4 -13.97 -42.09 21.98
N SER A 5 -14.33 -41.49 23.13
CA SER A 5 -14.73 -40.09 23.19
C SER A 5 -13.53 -39.14 23.00
N TYR A 6 -12.36 -39.48 23.57
CA TYR A 6 -11.14 -38.70 23.36
C TYR A 6 -10.62 -38.78 21.92
N LEU A 7 -10.64 -39.98 21.32
CA LEU A 7 -10.24 -40.16 19.91
C LEU A 7 -11.14 -39.37 18.95
N PHE A 8 -12.43 -39.31 19.23
CA PHE A 8 -13.38 -38.54 18.42
C PHE A 8 -13.16 -37.03 18.53
N ILE A 9 -12.85 -36.53 19.74
CA ILE A 9 -12.54 -35.11 19.96
C ILE A 9 -11.23 -34.72 19.26
N VAL A 10 -10.19 -35.55 19.34
CA VAL A 10 -8.92 -35.31 18.64
C VAL A 10 -9.13 -35.34 17.12
N PHE A 11 -9.94 -36.28 16.62
CA PHE A 11 -10.26 -36.36 15.19
C PHE A 11 -10.99 -35.09 14.70
N ILE A 12 -11.97 -34.59 15.45
CA ILE A 12 -12.66 -33.33 15.11
C ILE A 12 -11.71 -32.14 15.17
N ALA A 13 -10.84 -32.05 16.18
CA ALA A 13 -9.87 -30.96 16.30
C ALA A 13 -8.89 -30.94 15.11
N VAL A 14 -8.41 -32.11 14.69
CA VAL A 14 -7.56 -32.24 13.49
C VAL A 14 -8.35 -31.88 12.22
N LEU A 15 -9.62 -32.31 12.11
CA LEU A 15 -10.47 -31.97 10.97
C LEU A 15 -10.68 -30.45 10.86
N PHE A 16 -10.84 -29.73 11.97
CA PHE A 16 -10.95 -28.26 11.98
C PHE A 16 -9.66 -27.56 11.57
N ILE A 17 -8.48 -28.12 11.87
CA ILE A 17 -7.21 -27.57 11.41
C ILE A 17 -7.08 -27.72 9.88
N PHE A 18 -7.56 -28.82 9.30
CA PHE A 18 -7.50 -29.05 7.84
C PHE A 18 -8.65 -28.42 7.05
N LEU A 19 -9.80 -28.17 7.68
CA LEU A 19 -10.96 -27.50 7.07
C LEU A 19 -10.93 -25.98 7.24
N SER A 20 -9.99 -25.44 8.02
CA SER A 20 -9.73 -24.01 8.02
C SER A 20 -9.26 -23.65 6.62
N PRO A 21 -10.02 -22.88 5.82
CA PRO A 21 -9.50 -22.40 4.57
C PRO A 21 -8.31 -21.53 4.94
N ASN A 22 -7.10 -22.02 4.64
CA ASN A 22 -5.96 -21.16 4.42
C ASN A 22 -6.35 -20.30 3.22
N ASN A 23 -7.16 -19.27 3.46
CA ASN A 23 -7.30 -18.14 2.58
C ASN A 23 -5.93 -17.47 2.61
N ALA A 24 -4.99 -18.07 1.87
CA ALA A 24 -3.82 -17.37 1.42
C ALA A 24 -4.36 -16.10 0.79
N LEU A 25 -4.14 -14.98 1.48
CA LEU A 25 -4.32 -13.64 0.95
C LEU A 25 -3.36 -13.53 -0.22
N ALA A 26 -3.77 -14.04 -1.38
CA ALA A 26 -3.17 -13.66 -2.63
C ALA A 26 -3.67 -12.24 -2.89
N GLY A 27 -2.96 -11.25 -2.37
CA GLY A 27 -3.19 -9.89 -2.82
C GLY A 27 -2.90 -9.85 -4.32
N ASN A 28 -3.75 -9.12 -5.03
CA ASN A 28 -3.60 -9.01 -6.47
C ASN A 28 -2.63 -7.86 -6.76
N ILE A 29 -1.61 -8.13 -7.58
CA ILE A 29 -0.77 -7.06 -8.14
C ILE A 29 -1.70 -6.10 -8.87
N THR A 30 -1.71 -4.86 -8.40
CA THR A 30 -2.62 -3.82 -8.83
C THR A 30 -1.80 -2.60 -9.20
N THR A 31 -2.16 -1.97 -10.32
CA THR A 31 -1.58 -0.69 -10.71
C THR A 31 -2.23 0.43 -9.90
N ILE A 32 -1.41 1.28 -9.29
CA ILE A 32 -1.84 2.51 -8.63
C ILE A 32 -1.17 3.69 -9.32
N THR A 33 -1.95 4.62 -9.85
CA THR A 33 -1.45 5.87 -10.40
C THR A 33 -1.65 7.00 -9.39
N VAL A 34 -0.61 7.81 -9.20
CA VAL A 34 -0.61 8.95 -8.28
C VAL A 34 -0.29 10.20 -9.08
N ASP A 35 -1.21 11.17 -9.03
CA ASP A 35 -1.10 12.51 -9.58
C ASP A 35 -1.00 13.50 -8.40
N VAL A 36 0.08 14.29 -8.29
CA VAL A 36 0.28 15.27 -7.20
C VAL A 36 0.14 16.70 -7.72
N GLU A 37 -0.43 17.59 -6.91
CA GLU A 37 -0.49 19.02 -7.24
C GLU A 37 0.92 19.62 -7.41
N LYS A 38 1.06 20.63 -8.28
CA LYS A 38 2.38 21.21 -8.59
C LYS A 38 3.06 21.92 -7.43
N THR A 39 2.27 22.39 -6.46
CA THR A 39 2.73 23.16 -5.32
C THR A 39 2.03 22.68 -4.06
N LYS A 40 2.72 22.76 -2.92
CA LYS A 40 2.13 22.65 -1.59
C LYS A 40 1.05 23.72 -1.38
N ALA A 41 0.19 23.49 -0.38
CA ALA A 41 -0.79 24.47 0.04
C ALA A 41 -0.14 25.84 0.30
N GLY A 42 -0.74 26.90 -0.23
CA GLY A 42 -0.19 28.25 -0.14
C GLY A 42 0.92 28.56 -1.15
N GLU A 43 0.95 27.88 -2.30
CA GLU A 43 1.87 28.13 -3.43
C GLU A 43 3.35 27.89 -3.10
N GLN A 44 3.62 27.09 -2.06
CA GLN A 44 4.98 26.71 -1.70
C GLN A 44 5.46 25.57 -2.61
N ASN A 45 6.77 25.52 -2.86
CA ASN A 45 7.36 24.41 -3.60
C ASN A 45 7.45 23.16 -2.72
N TRP A 46 7.52 21.99 -3.36
CA TRP A 46 7.70 20.72 -2.68
C TRP A 46 9.08 20.66 -2.04
N ASP A 47 10.16 20.79 -2.81
CA ASP A 47 11.50 20.74 -2.22
C ASP A 47 12.08 22.12 -1.92
N VAL A 48 13.09 22.09 -1.05
CA VAL A 48 13.99 23.22 -0.82
C VAL A 48 14.64 23.65 -2.14
N LYS A 49 14.68 24.96 -2.40
CA LYS A 49 15.13 25.60 -3.66
C LYS A 49 14.17 25.51 -4.85
N GLY A 50 12.92 25.09 -4.62
CA GLY A 50 11.91 25.10 -5.67
C GLY A 50 11.85 23.82 -6.50
N GLY A 51 12.23 22.69 -5.88
CA GLY A 51 12.17 21.39 -6.51
C GLY A 51 10.77 20.80 -6.54
N ALA A 52 10.67 19.68 -7.26
CA ALA A 52 9.44 18.94 -7.52
C ALA A 52 9.46 17.66 -6.70
N PRO A 53 8.30 17.13 -6.26
CA PRO A 53 8.28 16.12 -5.23
C PRO A 53 8.89 14.78 -5.70
N ASP A 54 9.49 14.07 -4.77
CA ASP A 54 9.98 12.70 -4.94
C ASP A 54 8.93 11.73 -4.37
N ILE A 55 7.98 11.30 -5.20
CA ILE A 55 6.78 10.60 -4.74
C ILE A 55 7.09 9.16 -4.28
N ALA A 56 6.70 8.86 -3.03
CA ALA A 56 6.53 7.51 -2.52
C ALA A 56 5.06 7.19 -2.16
N LEU A 57 4.68 5.93 -2.37
CA LEU A 57 3.37 5.39 -2.02
C LEU A 57 3.50 4.38 -0.88
N CYS A 58 2.79 4.62 0.22
CA CYS A 58 2.74 3.73 1.37
C CYS A 58 1.35 3.10 1.54
N ILE A 59 1.28 1.77 1.60
CA ILE A 59 0.05 1.01 1.79
C ILE A 59 0.09 0.34 3.17
N SER A 60 -0.93 0.57 3.98
CA SER A 60 -1.04 -0.05 5.30
C SER A 60 -1.87 -1.33 5.23
N HIS A 61 -1.24 -2.44 5.61
CA HIS A 61 -1.85 -3.76 5.72
C HIS A 61 -2.00 -4.15 7.20
N SER A 62 -3.14 -4.75 7.56
CA SER A 62 -3.39 -5.15 8.96
C SER A 62 -2.50 -6.30 9.44
N LEU A 63 -1.90 -7.09 8.52
CA LEU A 63 -1.06 -8.25 8.86
C LEU A 63 0.44 -8.04 8.64
N VAL A 64 0.85 -7.22 7.66
CA VAL A 64 2.27 -7.03 7.31
C VAL A 64 2.79 -5.64 7.67
N GLY A 65 1.94 -4.78 8.23
CA GLY A 65 2.30 -3.40 8.53
C GLY A 65 2.22 -2.50 7.30
N THR A 66 3.05 -1.47 7.26
CA THR A 66 3.05 -0.49 6.17
C THR A 66 4.18 -0.80 5.19
N LEU A 67 3.83 -0.97 3.92
CA LEU A 67 4.77 -1.12 2.81
C LEU A 67 4.88 0.21 2.08
N CYS A 68 6.08 0.75 1.89
CA CYS A 68 6.32 2.00 1.17
C CYS A 68 7.17 1.74 -0.07
N LEU A 69 6.82 2.39 -1.19
CA LEU A 69 7.48 2.23 -2.48
C LEU A 69 7.82 3.58 -3.10
N PRO A 70 9.03 3.78 -3.63
CA PRO A 70 10.14 2.82 -3.62
C PRO A 70 10.67 2.56 -2.21
N GLU A 71 11.04 1.30 -1.93
CA GLU A 71 11.78 0.93 -0.72
C GLU A 71 13.26 1.18 -1.01
N GLY A 72 13.89 2.13 -0.30
CA GLY A 72 15.24 2.61 -0.60
C GLY A 72 16.37 1.61 -0.33
N ASP A 73 16.00 0.39 0.04
CA ASP A 73 16.88 -0.62 0.63
C ASP A 73 17.28 -1.67 -0.43
N ASP A 74 16.51 -1.79 -1.52
CA ASP A 74 16.72 -2.75 -2.60
C ASP A 74 16.50 -2.11 -3.98
N ILE A 75 17.53 -2.18 -4.83
CA ILE A 75 17.54 -1.62 -6.19
C ILE A 75 16.54 -2.28 -7.15
N ASP A 76 16.13 -3.52 -6.86
CA ASP A 76 15.11 -4.20 -7.64
C ASP A 76 13.68 -3.76 -7.23
N LEU A 77 13.48 -3.30 -5.98
CA LEU A 77 12.23 -2.69 -5.50
C LEU A 77 12.09 -1.23 -5.94
N LEU A 78 13.20 -0.55 -6.22
CA LEU A 78 13.22 0.77 -6.87
C LEU A 78 12.57 0.77 -8.27
N ARG A 79 12.41 -0.40 -8.91
CA ARG A 79 11.74 -0.54 -10.23
C ARG A 79 10.22 -0.57 -10.17
N LEU A 80 9.62 -0.56 -8.98
CA LEU A 80 8.17 -0.64 -8.81
C LEU A 80 7.46 0.70 -9.01
N ALA A 81 8.22 1.81 -9.05
CA ALA A 81 7.70 3.15 -9.34
C ALA A 81 8.13 3.58 -10.75
N GLU A 82 7.15 3.72 -11.65
CA GLU A 82 7.31 4.27 -12.99
C GLU A 82 6.81 5.71 -12.99
N CYS A 83 7.72 6.66 -12.80
CA CYS A 83 7.40 8.08 -12.84
C CYS A 83 7.63 8.66 -14.24
N LYS A 84 6.58 9.23 -14.83
CA LYS A 84 6.69 9.99 -16.09
C LYS A 84 7.40 11.32 -15.86
N ASP A 85 7.08 11.94 -14.73
CA ASP A 85 7.68 13.13 -14.17
C ASP A 85 7.48 13.11 -12.65
N SER A 86 8.04 14.10 -11.93
CA SER A 86 7.97 14.21 -10.47
C SER A 86 6.54 14.35 -9.92
N TYR A 87 5.53 14.62 -10.73
CA TYR A 87 4.14 14.80 -10.29
C TYR A 87 3.23 13.64 -10.69
N HIS A 88 3.72 12.71 -11.51
CA HIS A 88 2.95 11.60 -12.06
C HIS A 88 3.74 10.29 -12.00
N CYS A 89 3.37 9.45 -11.05
CA CYS A 89 3.99 8.15 -10.82
C CYS A 89 2.98 7.02 -10.84
N ARG A 90 3.41 5.87 -11.38
CA ARG A 90 2.65 4.64 -11.43
C ARG A 90 3.37 3.57 -10.61
N PHE A 91 2.64 2.88 -9.76
CA PHE A 91 3.15 1.85 -8.87
C PHE A 91 2.48 0.51 -9.18
N SER A 92 3.25 -0.57 -9.26
CA SER A 92 2.70 -1.93 -9.39
C SER A 92 2.88 -2.69 -8.08
N VAL A 93 1.80 -2.85 -7.31
CA VAL A 93 1.90 -3.23 -5.89
C VAL A 93 0.83 -4.23 -5.52
N GLU A 94 1.13 -5.10 -4.56
CA GLU A 94 0.13 -6.00 -4.00
C GLU A 94 -0.85 -5.19 -3.13
N THR A 95 -2.14 -5.27 -3.43
CA THR A 95 -3.18 -4.56 -2.66
C THR A 95 -4.18 -5.52 -2.02
N PRO A 96 -4.75 -5.17 -0.86
CA PRO A 96 -5.92 -5.85 -0.33
C PRO A 96 -7.12 -5.74 -1.28
N ASP A 97 -7.96 -6.78 -1.34
CA ASP A 97 -9.20 -6.74 -2.13
C ASP A 97 -10.29 -5.82 -1.55
N ARG A 98 -10.09 -5.31 -0.32
CA ARG A 98 -10.99 -4.37 0.38
C ARG A 98 -10.37 -2.99 0.43
N ASN A 99 -11.17 -1.97 0.77
CA ASN A 99 -10.64 -0.63 1.04
C ASN A 99 -9.46 -0.67 2.01
N PHE A 100 -8.35 -0.07 1.61
CA PHE A 100 -7.11 -0.06 2.35
C PHE A 100 -6.65 1.37 2.57
N LYS A 101 -5.91 1.57 3.67
CA LYS A 101 -5.31 2.86 3.97
C LYS A 101 -4.04 3.01 3.13
N LEU A 102 -3.91 4.16 2.47
CA LEU A 102 -2.71 4.54 1.74
C LEU A 102 -2.26 5.94 2.13
N SER A 103 -0.98 6.22 1.96
CA SER A 103 -0.39 7.55 2.11
C SER A 103 0.53 7.85 0.94
N VAL A 104 0.48 9.09 0.47
CA VAL A 104 1.39 9.63 -0.54
C VAL A 104 2.37 10.54 0.19
N ILE A 105 3.66 10.33 -0.05
CA ILE A 105 4.75 10.98 0.67
C ILE A 105 5.69 11.59 -0.35
N ASP A 106 6.17 12.78 -0.05
CA ASP A 106 7.30 13.42 -0.70
C ASP A 106 8.57 13.04 0.05
N VAL A 107 9.50 12.38 -0.63
CA VAL A 107 10.71 11.81 -0.02
C VAL A 107 11.85 12.83 -0.10
N ASP A 108 12.10 13.48 1.01
CA ASP A 108 13.10 14.52 1.14
C ASP A 108 14.37 14.02 1.85
N PHE A 109 15.52 14.61 1.52
CA PHE A 109 16.80 14.26 2.18
C PHE A 109 16.79 14.56 3.69
N LEU A 110 16.07 15.59 4.13
CA LEU A 110 16.04 16.02 5.53
C LEU A 110 14.82 15.49 6.28
N LEU A 111 13.63 15.58 5.69
CA LEU A 111 12.39 15.27 6.37
C LEU A 111 11.29 14.98 5.35
N ASN A 112 10.85 13.73 5.26
CA ASN A 112 9.78 13.34 4.35
C ASN A 112 8.48 14.09 4.67
N ASP A 113 7.87 14.67 3.64
CA ASP A 113 6.64 15.44 3.78
C ASP A 113 5.42 14.61 3.39
N LEU A 114 4.41 14.60 4.26
CA LEU A 114 3.15 13.90 3.97
C LEU A 114 2.31 14.74 2.98
N ILE A 115 2.15 14.23 1.76
CA ILE A 115 1.25 14.83 0.76
C ILE A 115 -0.21 14.56 1.14
N GLY A 116 -0.51 13.34 1.59
CA GLY A 116 -1.83 13.00 2.10
C GLY A 116 -1.97 11.54 2.55
N THR A 117 -3.00 11.28 3.35
CA THR A 117 -3.40 9.93 3.79
C THR A 117 -4.90 9.73 3.61
N GLY A 118 -5.32 8.56 3.15
CA GLY A 118 -6.72 8.26 2.91
C GLY A 118 -6.99 6.77 2.81
N HIS A 119 -8.24 6.42 2.52
CA HIS A 119 -8.64 5.05 2.19
C HIS A 119 -9.09 5.00 0.74
N CYS A 120 -8.61 4.00 0.00
CA CYS A 120 -9.03 3.76 -1.37
C CYS A 120 -9.28 2.27 -1.61
N GLY A 121 -10.24 1.96 -2.48
CA GLY A 121 -10.51 0.60 -2.94
C GLY A 121 -10.04 0.38 -4.36
N ARG A 122 -10.03 -0.88 -4.80
CA ARG A 122 -9.73 -1.24 -6.19
C ARG A 122 -10.78 -0.67 -7.14
N ARG A 123 -10.36 -0.29 -8.35
CA ARG A 123 -11.18 0.37 -9.39
C ARG A 123 -11.78 1.71 -8.93
N GLN A 124 -11.10 2.41 -8.04
CA GLN A 124 -11.55 3.71 -7.53
C GLN A 124 -10.53 4.80 -7.83
N THR A 125 -11.04 6.02 -7.91
CA THR A 125 -10.23 7.25 -7.86
C THR A 125 -10.55 7.97 -6.56
N CYS A 126 -9.52 8.27 -5.78
CA CYS A 126 -9.62 8.86 -4.46
C CYS A 126 -8.75 10.12 -4.40
N THR A 127 -9.29 11.20 -3.84
CA THR A 127 -8.49 12.37 -3.50
C THR A 127 -7.92 12.17 -2.10
N VAL A 128 -6.61 12.30 -1.96
CA VAL A 128 -5.87 12.05 -0.73
C VAL A 128 -4.92 13.23 -0.49
N GLY A 129 -5.32 14.16 0.37
CA GLY A 129 -4.60 15.43 0.54
C GLY A 129 -4.53 16.20 -0.79
N GLN A 130 -3.31 16.55 -1.21
CA GLN A 130 -3.04 17.21 -2.50
C GLN A 130 -2.69 16.22 -3.63
N ALA A 131 -3.10 14.95 -3.51
CA ALA A 131 -2.91 13.93 -4.52
C ALA A 131 -4.25 13.34 -5.01
N ILE A 132 -4.30 12.95 -6.28
CA ILE A 132 -5.34 12.10 -6.87
C ILE A 132 -4.73 10.71 -7.08
N VAL A 133 -5.34 9.70 -6.46
CA VAL A 133 -4.89 8.31 -6.52
C VAL A 133 -5.91 7.47 -7.26
N LYS A 134 -5.48 6.77 -8.32
CA LYS A 134 -6.31 5.86 -9.11
C LYS A 134 -5.80 4.44 -8.90
N VAL A 135 -6.68 3.53 -8.50
CA VAL A 135 -6.38 2.11 -8.25
C VAL A 135 -7.13 1.27 -9.27
N ASP A 136 -6.43 0.47 -10.07
CA ASP A 136 -7.02 -0.34 -11.14
C ASP A 136 -7.63 -1.69 -10.68
#